data_AF-U2PB36-F1
#
_entry.id   AF-U2PB36-F1
#
_cell.length_a   1.000
_cell.length_b   1.000
_cell.length_c   1.000
_cell.angle_alpha   90.00
_cell.angle_beta   90.00
_cell.angle_gamma   90.00
#
_symmetry.space_group_name_H-M   'P 1'
#
loop_
_entity.id
_entity.type
_entity.pdbx_description
1 polymer ?
#
loop_
_entity_poly.entity_id
_entity_poly.type
_entity_poly.pdbx_seq_one_letter_code
_entity_poly.pdbx_strand_id
1 'polypeptide(L)'
;MKNKIFKIFVIMILAVNVSYAGSNTKIDKATFQEIDATYSKDKNGVYVWENRGWKKLEELDPITFQIINVSGSVRQYLKDKNGIYFIDGDSDNLVLEKLPYDSQTFEVINKLYTRDKNNIYYSGRKIIGADLSTFQIGSDGFSKDKNNIYLEGKRILGIDKDTVKIIELPYIEDKNNVYYRNKKIEGADKNTFELTYDFKSVVNNYYSKDKNNVYYENKKLKGIDVKTFKKINRLVDNFLIEDKNGFYIVEKDGSIAPIDGKEVDIENLSQLAIKTNLYHDKDSMYFVKNHKLVKIKDAPKVDPYNLSTYNEKYINKYDVVYYLDTDEGAFKKLEKAESHEFRAYGDTEYAKGRRNVYFKGKVLTGADYASFDMKYNHEKDVYEIRDKNKIYETVKID
;
A
#
# COMPACT_ATOMS: atom_id res chain seq x y z
N MET A 1 12.60 -38.62 -20.97
CA MET A 1 13.74 -37.73 -20.63
C MET A 1 13.37 -36.53 -19.76
N LYS A 2 12.16 -35.95 -19.85
CA LYS A 2 11.73 -34.81 -19.01
C LYS A 2 11.73 -35.07 -17.49
N ASN A 3 11.41 -36.28 -17.02
CA ASN A 3 11.42 -36.61 -15.57
C ASN A 3 12.82 -36.76 -14.92
N LYS A 4 13.88 -37.02 -15.70
CA LYS A 4 15.25 -37.11 -15.14
C LYS A 4 15.89 -35.71 -15.00
N ILE A 5 15.63 -34.81 -15.93
CA ILE A 5 16.14 -33.43 -15.89
C ILE A 5 15.49 -32.63 -14.77
N PHE A 6 14.18 -32.82 -14.52
CA PHE A 6 13.47 -32.20 -13.40
C PHE A 6 13.98 -32.70 -12.03
N LYS A 7 14.28 -34.00 -11.90
CA LYS A 7 14.92 -34.55 -10.69
C LYS A 7 16.31 -33.97 -10.45
N ILE A 8 17.11 -33.73 -11.49
CA ILE A 8 18.47 -33.18 -11.34
C ILE A 8 18.43 -31.71 -10.91
N PHE A 9 17.50 -30.91 -11.41
CA PHE A 9 17.33 -29.52 -10.96
C PHE A 9 16.86 -29.42 -9.50
N VAL A 10 15.92 -30.27 -9.09
CA VAL A 10 15.47 -30.36 -7.68
C VAL A 10 16.62 -30.83 -6.77
N ILE A 11 17.44 -31.79 -7.21
CA ILE A 11 18.61 -32.26 -6.46
C ILE A 11 19.71 -31.18 -6.36
N MET A 12 19.93 -30.36 -7.39
CA MET A 12 20.90 -29.25 -7.32
C MET A 12 20.44 -28.12 -6.41
N ILE A 13 19.14 -27.77 -6.41
CA ILE A 13 18.58 -26.79 -5.45
C ILE A 13 18.72 -27.32 -4.01
N LEU A 14 18.39 -28.60 -3.78
CA LEU A 14 18.60 -29.28 -2.49
C LEU A 14 20.07 -29.27 -2.05
N ALA A 15 21.04 -29.50 -2.95
CA ALA A 15 22.46 -29.53 -2.60
C ALA A 15 23.05 -28.15 -2.27
N VAL A 16 22.54 -27.08 -2.91
CA VAL A 16 22.95 -25.69 -2.63
C VAL A 16 22.32 -25.22 -1.31
N ASN A 17 21.05 -25.52 -1.06
CA ASN A 17 20.36 -25.15 0.18
C ASN A 17 20.94 -25.87 1.41
N VAL A 18 21.33 -27.15 1.26
CA VAL A 18 22.04 -27.93 2.30
C VAL A 18 23.48 -27.41 2.51
N SER A 19 24.17 -26.94 1.47
CA SER A 19 25.50 -26.32 1.61
C SER A 19 25.44 -24.98 2.35
N TYR A 20 24.39 -24.18 2.15
CA TYR A 20 24.17 -22.94 2.91
C TYR A 20 23.72 -23.19 4.35
N ALA A 21 22.94 -24.25 4.62
CA ALA A 21 22.76 -24.74 5.99
C ALA A 21 24.08 -25.23 6.61
N GLY A 22 25.04 -25.61 5.76
CA GLY A 22 26.40 -26.03 6.13
C GLY A 22 27.20 -24.97 6.90
N SER A 23 26.95 -23.67 6.70
CA SER A 23 27.67 -22.56 7.34
C SER A 23 26.99 -22.00 8.60
N ASN A 24 25.74 -22.38 8.89
CA ASN A 24 24.99 -21.90 10.05
C ASN A 24 24.97 -22.96 11.16
N THR A 25 25.75 -22.74 12.23
CA THR A 25 25.94 -23.71 13.34
C THR A 25 24.69 -23.97 14.20
N LYS A 26 23.59 -23.25 13.96
CA LYS A 26 22.33 -23.37 14.72
C LYS A 26 21.32 -24.33 14.11
N ILE A 27 21.55 -24.84 12.89
CA ILE A 27 20.65 -25.75 12.17
C ILE A 27 21.04 -27.21 12.44
N ASP A 28 20.07 -28.03 12.83
CA ASP A 28 20.27 -29.47 13.01
C ASP A 28 20.22 -30.18 11.65
N LYS A 29 21.40 -30.51 11.12
CA LYS A 29 21.56 -31.12 9.80
C LYS A 29 20.90 -32.49 9.67
N ALA A 30 20.81 -33.25 10.76
CA ALA A 30 20.25 -34.60 10.73
C ALA A 30 18.73 -34.59 10.54
N THR A 31 18.06 -33.53 11.02
CA THR A 31 16.61 -33.38 10.96
C THR A 31 16.16 -32.26 10.03
N PHE A 32 17.08 -31.62 9.31
CA PHE A 32 16.78 -30.55 8.36
C PHE A 32 15.92 -31.06 7.21
N GLN A 33 14.80 -30.38 7.01
CA GLN A 33 13.82 -30.64 5.98
C GLN A 33 13.48 -29.33 5.27
N GLU A 34 13.77 -29.26 3.99
CA GLU A 34 13.24 -28.22 3.11
C GLU A 34 11.74 -28.47 2.90
N ILE A 35 10.93 -27.42 3.09
CA ILE A 35 9.48 -27.48 2.90
C ILE A 35 9.15 -26.96 1.49
N ASP A 36 9.68 -25.78 1.17
CA ASP A 36 9.70 -25.18 -0.17
C ASP A 36 10.92 -24.25 -0.31
N ALA A 37 10.99 -23.49 -1.40
CA ALA A 37 12.10 -22.56 -1.67
C ALA A 37 12.24 -21.42 -0.65
N THR A 38 11.20 -21.16 0.14
CA THR A 38 11.14 -20.05 1.11
C THR A 38 11.28 -20.55 2.54
N TYR A 39 10.79 -21.75 2.87
CA TYR A 39 10.75 -22.27 4.23
C TYR A 39 11.42 -23.64 4.39
N SER A 40 12.06 -23.82 5.53
CA SER A 40 12.61 -25.10 5.99
C SER A 40 12.35 -25.29 7.48
N LYS A 41 12.55 -26.51 7.98
CA LYS A 41 12.48 -26.81 9.41
C LYS A 41 13.46 -27.89 9.81
N ASP A 42 13.78 -27.94 11.09
CA ASP A 42 14.44 -29.06 11.74
C ASP A 42 13.76 -29.35 13.08
N LYS A 43 14.33 -30.23 13.91
CA LYS A 43 13.75 -30.53 15.24
C LYS A 43 13.76 -29.34 16.21
N ASN A 44 14.59 -28.33 15.97
CA ASN A 44 14.84 -27.18 16.84
C ASN A 44 14.08 -25.92 16.41
N GLY A 45 13.64 -25.82 15.14
CA GLY A 45 12.94 -24.64 14.66
C GLY A 45 12.46 -24.69 13.22
N VAL A 46 11.73 -23.64 12.87
CA VAL A 46 11.31 -23.32 11.51
C VAL A 46 12.14 -22.14 11.01
N TYR A 47 12.51 -22.14 9.74
CA TYR A 47 13.38 -21.16 9.13
C TYR A 47 12.76 -20.60 7.84
N VAL A 48 13.04 -19.33 7.58
CA VAL A 48 12.73 -18.62 6.34
C VAL A 48 14.02 -18.25 5.62
N TRP A 49 14.01 -18.28 4.29
CA TRP A 49 15.14 -17.84 3.48
C TRP A 49 15.14 -16.30 3.35
N GLU A 50 16.19 -15.65 3.85
CA GLU A 50 16.49 -14.24 3.58
C GLU A 50 17.71 -14.13 2.65
N ASN A 51 17.99 -12.94 2.09
CA ASN A 51 19.07 -12.71 1.11
C ASN A 51 20.45 -13.28 1.51
N ARG A 52 20.70 -13.50 2.81
CA ARG A 52 21.97 -13.96 3.37
C ARG A 52 21.90 -15.35 4.03
N GLY A 53 20.79 -16.09 3.84
CA GLY A 53 20.61 -17.47 4.28
C GLY A 53 19.39 -17.69 5.16
N TRP A 54 19.34 -18.85 5.81
CA TRP A 54 18.24 -19.27 6.67
C TRP A 54 18.18 -18.49 7.98
N LYS A 55 17.09 -17.76 8.20
CA LYS A 55 16.75 -17.11 9.47
C LYS A 55 15.74 -17.94 10.22
N LYS A 56 15.98 -18.16 11.52
CA LYS A 56 15.03 -18.85 12.40
C LYS A 56 13.82 -17.96 12.68
N LEU A 57 12.63 -18.52 12.51
CA LEU A 57 11.37 -17.94 12.94
C LEU A 57 11.12 -18.39 14.37
N GLU A 58 11.41 -17.50 15.33
CA GLU A 58 11.16 -17.79 16.74
C GLU A 58 9.65 -17.96 16.99
N GLU A 59 9.28 -18.65 18.07
CA GLU A 59 7.89 -18.95 18.48
C GLU A 59 7.15 -20.05 17.69
N LEU A 60 7.62 -20.41 16.49
CA LEU A 60 6.99 -21.49 15.71
C LEU A 60 7.39 -22.87 16.24
N ASP A 61 6.38 -23.72 16.45
CA ASP A 61 6.57 -25.13 16.78
C ASP A 61 6.83 -25.96 15.51
N PRO A 62 8.05 -26.50 15.31
CA PRO A 62 8.42 -27.19 14.06
C PRO A 62 7.65 -28.51 13.83
N ILE A 63 7.11 -29.09 14.91
CA ILE A 63 6.36 -30.35 14.86
C ILE A 63 4.99 -30.12 14.22
N THR A 64 4.29 -29.07 14.65
CA THR A 64 2.93 -28.73 14.21
C THR A 64 2.89 -27.69 13.09
N PHE A 65 4.05 -27.19 12.65
CA PHE A 65 4.18 -26.19 11.59
C PHE A 65 3.59 -26.64 10.25
N GLN A 66 2.80 -25.75 9.66
CA GLN A 66 2.13 -25.89 8.37
C GLN A 66 2.12 -24.55 7.63
N ILE A 67 2.27 -24.62 6.30
CA ILE A 67 2.09 -23.47 5.40
C ILE A 67 0.71 -23.58 4.78
N ILE A 68 -0.07 -22.51 4.89
CA ILE A 68 -1.38 -22.36 4.27
C ILE A 68 -1.22 -21.42 3.07
N ASN A 69 -1.11 -22.03 1.89
CA ASN A 69 -1.01 -21.31 0.63
C ASN A 69 -2.39 -20.82 0.17
N VAL A 70 -2.44 -19.56 -0.26
CA VAL A 70 -3.65 -18.96 -0.81
C VAL A 70 -3.52 -18.90 -2.34
N SER A 71 -4.30 -19.70 -3.05
CA SER A 71 -4.22 -19.76 -4.52
C SER A 71 -4.46 -18.37 -5.14
N GLY A 72 -3.54 -17.93 -6.01
CA GLY A 72 -3.61 -16.63 -6.67
C GLY A 72 -3.31 -15.43 -5.77
N SER A 73 -2.71 -15.65 -4.60
CA SER A 73 -2.22 -14.59 -3.70
C SER A 73 -0.73 -14.79 -3.42
N VAL A 74 -0.01 -13.68 -3.27
CA VAL A 74 1.38 -13.69 -2.77
C VAL A 74 1.43 -13.87 -1.24
N ARG A 75 0.29 -13.70 -0.57
CA ARG A 75 0.22 -13.85 0.89
C ARG A 75 0.15 -15.32 1.27
N GLN A 76 1.07 -15.73 2.15
CA GLN A 76 1.10 -17.05 2.77
C GLN A 76 0.78 -16.90 4.25
N TYR A 77 -0.06 -17.78 4.77
CA TYR A 77 -0.28 -17.90 6.21
C TYR A 77 0.55 -19.06 6.74
N LEU A 78 1.13 -18.87 7.91
CA LEU A 78 1.85 -19.90 8.64
C LEU A 78 0.99 -20.32 9.84
N LYS A 79 0.97 -21.60 10.16
CA LYS A 79 0.18 -22.14 11.26
C LYS A 79 1.00 -23.13 12.07
N ASP A 80 0.83 -23.10 13.37
CA ASP A 80 1.27 -24.15 14.29
C ASP A 80 0.20 -24.33 15.40
N LYS A 81 0.53 -25.09 16.44
CA LYS A 81 -0.36 -25.25 17.61
C LYS A 81 -0.60 -23.95 18.40
N ASN A 82 0.28 -22.96 18.27
CA ASN A 82 0.27 -21.72 19.04
C ASN A 82 -0.53 -20.60 18.34
N GLY A 83 -0.71 -20.65 17.01
CA GLY A 83 -1.48 -19.63 16.30
C GLY A 83 -1.45 -19.69 14.77
N ILE A 84 -1.98 -18.63 14.18
CA ILE A 84 -1.83 -18.28 12.76
C ILE A 84 -0.90 -17.08 12.68
N TYR A 85 -0.04 -17.06 11.69
CA TYR A 85 0.98 -16.05 11.49
C TYR A 85 1.05 -15.66 10.02
N PHE A 86 1.70 -14.54 9.75
CA PHE A 86 2.20 -14.20 8.42
C PHE A 86 3.61 -13.64 8.53
N ILE A 87 4.33 -13.62 7.40
CA ILE A 87 5.60 -12.92 7.30
C ILE A 87 5.34 -11.54 6.71
N ASP A 88 5.76 -10.50 7.44
CA ASP A 88 5.84 -9.12 6.95
C ASP A 88 7.29 -8.71 6.70
N GLY A 89 7.50 -7.54 6.10
CA GLY A 89 8.82 -6.95 5.86
C GLY A 89 9.36 -7.19 4.45
N ASP A 90 10.57 -6.70 4.22
CA ASP A 90 11.30 -6.85 2.96
C ASP A 90 12.32 -8.00 3.04
N SER A 91 12.97 -8.30 1.90
CA SER A 91 13.88 -9.43 1.75
C SER A 91 15.08 -9.45 2.71
N ASP A 92 15.36 -8.34 3.39
CA ASP A 92 16.43 -8.19 4.38
C ASP A 92 15.93 -8.15 5.83
N ASN A 93 14.62 -7.94 6.07
CA ASN A 93 14.05 -7.83 7.42
C ASN A 93 12.67 -8.48 7.51
N LEU A 94 12.59 -9.78 7.28
CA LEU A 94 11.34 -10.53 7.42
C LEU A 94 10.96 -10.65 8.91
N VAL A 95 9.73 -10.32 9.25
CA VAL A 95 9.20 -10.37 10.62
C VAL A 95 8.05 -11.36 10.67
N LEU A 96 8.11 -12.30 11.62
CA LEU A 96 6.97 -13.17 11.91
C LEU A 96 5.95 -12.40 12.74
N GLU A 97 4.74 -12.28 12.23
CA GLU A 97 3.64 -11.61 12.92
C GLU A 97 2.54 -12.61 13.28
N LYS A 98 2.24 -12.71 14.57
CA LYS A 98 1.12 -13.52 15.08
C LYS A 98 -0.20 -12.78 14.86
N LEU A 99 -1.11 -13.41 14.14
CA LEU A 99 -2.43 -12.86 13.85
C LEU A 99 -3.42 -13.18 14.99
N PRO A 100 -4.36 -12.27 15.31
CA PRO A 100 -5.37 -12.49 16.35
C PRO A 100 -6.51 -13.39 15.86
N TYR A 101 -6.19 -14.46 15.12
CA TYR A 101 -7.16 -15.36 14.50
C TYR A 101 -7.31 -16.62 15.34
N ASP A 102 -8.52 -17.19 15.38
CA ASP A 102 -8.71 -18.49 16.03
C ASP A 102 -8.12 -19.60 15.15
N SER A 103 -6.99 -20.17 15.56
CA SER A 103 -6.22 -21.12 14.75
C SER A 103 -6.93 -22.45 14.51
N GLN A 104 -7.87 -22.84 15.38
CA GLN A 104 -8.62 -24.08 15.25
C GLN A 104 -9.67 -24.00 14.15
N THR A 105 -10.26 -22.82 13.96
CA THR A 105 -11.36 -22.59 13.00
C THR A 105 -10.97 -21.71 11.81
N PHE A 106 -9.69 -21.32 11.72
CA PHE A 106 -9.17 -20.51 10.62
C PHE A 106 -9.32 -21.21 9.27
N GLU A 107 -9.91 -20.50 8.32
CA GLU A 107 -10.19 -20.95 6.97
C GLU A 107 -9.84 -19.86 5.95
N VAL A 108 -9.18 -20.26 4.87
CA VAL A 108 -8.98 -19.42 3.69
C VAL A 108 -10.13 -19.68 2.72
N ILE A 109 -10.93 -18.65 2.44
CA ILE A 109 -12.08 -18.77 1.53
C ILE A 109 -11.63 -18.55 0.09
N ASN A 110 -10.89 -17.48 -0.16
CA ASN A 110 -10.29 -17.17 -1.46
C ASN A 110 -9.10 -16.21 -1.31
N LYS A 111 -8.56 -15.71 -2.43
CA LYS A 111 -7.41 -14.79 -2.44
C LYS A 111 -7.60 -13.50 -1.65
N LEU A 112 -8.84 -13.07 -1.42
CA LEU A 112 -9.20 -11.84 -0.71
C LEU A 112 -9.81 -12.09 0.66
N TYR A 113 -10.44 -13.25 0.91
CA TYR A 113 -11.22 -13.48 2.12
C TYR A 113 -10.70 -14.67 2.93
N THR A 114 -10.57 -14.45 4.24
CA THR A 114 -10.33 -15.49 5.24
C THR A 114 -11.34 -15.34 6.37
N ARG A 115 -11.58 -16.40 7.16
CA ARG A 115 -12.46 -16.33 8.32
C ARG A 115 -11.97 -17.22 9.46
N ASP A 116 -12.52 -16.96 10.63
CA ASP A 116 -12.51 -17.86 11.78
C ASP A 116 -13.92 -17.90 12.40
N LYS A 117 -14.11 -18.62 13.50
CA LYS A 117 -15.43 -18.74 14.15
C LYS A 117 -16.03 -17.41 14.61
N ASN A 118 -15.21 -16.39 14.83
CA ASN A 118 -15.58 -15.11 15.43
C ASN A 118 -15.59 -13.96 14.41
N ASN A 119 -14.91 -14.11 13.28
CA ASN A 119 -14.62 -13.00 12.37
C ASN A 119 -14.50 -13.44 10.91
N ILE A 120 -14.75 -12.48 10.02
CA ILE A 120 -14.37 -12.56 8.61
C ILE A 120 -13.41 -11.41 8.28
N TYR A 121 -12.44 -11.69 7.41
CA TYR A 121 -11.37 -10.77 7.07
C TYR A 121 -11.30 -10.58 5.55
N TYR A 122 -11.11 -9.34 5.12
CA TYR A 122 -10.78 -8.96 3.75
C TYR A 122 -9.32 -8.52 3.68
N SER A 123 -8.51 -9.19 2.86
CA SER A 123 -7.06 -8.96 2.72
C SER A 123 -6.33 -8.90 4.08
N GLY A 124 -6.75 -9.76 5.02
CA GLY A 124 -6.22 -9.85 6.39
C GLY A 124 -6.78 -8.83 7.39
N ARG A 125 -7.69 -7.94 6.97
CA ARG A 125 -8.34 -6.95 7.84
C ARG A 125 -9.74 -7.40 8.23
N LYS A 126 -10.09 -7.26 9.51
CA LYS A 126 -11.40 -7.67 10.03
C LYS A 126 -12.50 -6.80 9.41
N ILE A 127 -13.55 -7.42 8.88
CA ILE A 127 -14.75 -6.71 8.42
C ILE A 127 -15.62 -6.39 9.64
N ILE A 128 -15.66 -5.12 10.02
CA ILE A 128 -16.35 -4.68 11.23
C ILE A 128 -17.87 -4.70 11.03
N GLY A 129 -18.58 -5.34 11.96
CA GLY A 129 -20.04 -5.40 11.98
C GLY A 129 -20.67 -6.42 11.03
N ALA A 130 -19.87 -7.29 10.41
CA ALA A 130 -20.35 -8.36 9.55
C ALA A 130 -21.22 -9.38 10.31
N ASP A 131 -22.41 -9.66 9.78
CA ASP A 131 -23.21 -10.80 10.23
C ASP A 131 -22.69 -12.07 9.56
N LEU A 132 -21.90 -12.86 10.31
CA LEU A 132 -21.17 -14.02 9.77
C LEU A 132 -22.09 -15.12 9.22
N SER A 133 -23.27 -15.31 9.81
CA SER A 133 -24.18 -16.39 9.42
C SER A 133 -24.87 -16.12 8.08
N THR A 134 -25.00 -14.84 7.71
CA THR A 134 -25.61 -14.41 6.44
C THR A 134 -24.62 -13.79 5.46
N PHE A 135 -23.32 -13.76 5.80
CA PHE A 135 -22.30 -13.13 4.96
C PHE A 135 -22.10 -13.89 3.64
N GLN A 136 -22.17 -13.18 2.53
CA GLN A 136 -22.03 -13.68 1.18
C GLN A 136 -20.94 -12.90 0.46
N ILE A 137 -19.95 -13.62 -0.05
CA ILE A 137 -18.84 -13.05 -0.83
C ILE A 137 -19.25 -13.03 -2.30
N GLY A 138 -19.20 -11.86 -2.92
CA GLY A 138 -19.32 -11.67 -4.36
C GLY A 138 -17.97 -11.63 -5.07
N SER A 139 -17.95 -11.11 -6.29
CA SER A 139 -16.72 -10.91 -7.06
C SER A 139 -16.02 -9.61 -6.67
N ASP A 140 -14.70 -9.56 -6.92
CA ASP A 140 -13.90 -8.32 -6.96
C ASP A 140 -14.04 -7.42 -5.72
N GLY A 141 -14.13 -8.04 -4.53
CA GLY A 141 -14.22 -7.35 -3.25
C GLY A 141 -15.62 -6.92 -2.84
N PHE A 142 -16.64 -7.12 -3.67
CA PHE A 142 -18.03 -6.97 -3.28
C PHE A 142 -18.45 -8.09 -2.32
N SER A 143 -19.19 -7.75 -1.26
CA SER A 143 -19.83 -8.72 -0.37
C SER A 143 -21.05 -8.10 0.30
N LYS A 144 -21.90 -8.94 0.89
CA LYS A 144 -23.11 -8.50 1.60
C LYS A 144 -23.43 -9.42 2.76
N ASP A 145 -24.19 -8.91 3.72
CA ASP A 145 -24.91 -9.71 4.71
C ASP A 145 -26.40 -9.33 4.68
N LYS A 146 -27.20 -9.87 5.61
CA LYS A 146 -28.64 -9.58 5.67
C LYS A 146 -29.00 -8.08 5.79
N ASN A 147 -28.11 -7.28 6.36
CA ASN A 147 -28.33 -5.87 6.69
C ASN A 147 -27.47 -4.91 5.86
N ASN A 148 -26.35 -5.38 5.30
CA ASN A 148 -25.27 -4.51 4.84
C ASN A 148 -24.69 -4.93 3.50
N ILE A 149 -24.16 -3.93 2.79
CA ILE A 149 -23.33 -4.11 1.60
C ILE A 149 -21.92 -3.66 1.97
N TYR A 150 -20.94 -4.39 1.45
CA TYR A 150 -19.53 -4.16 1.65
C TYR A 150 -18.82 -4.11 0.31
N LEU A 151 -17.85 -3.23 0.19
CA LEU A 151 -16.90 -3.20 -0.91
C LEU A 151 -15.50 -3.09 -0.35
N GLU A 152 -14.61 -3.99 -0.77
CA GLU A 152 -13.23 -4.10 -0.27
C GLU A 152 -13.17 -4.26 1.26
N GLY A 153 -14.12 -4.99 1.83
CA GLY A 153 -14.25 -5.21 3.28
C GLY A 153 -14.75 -4.01 4.08
N LYS A 154 -15.08 -2.87 3.44
CA LYS A 154 -15.65 -1.69 4.09
C LYS A 154 -17.17 -1.63 3.88
N ARG A 155 -17.92 -1.42 4.97
CA ARG A 155 -19.38 -1.22 4.94
C ARG A 155 -19.73 0.07 4.21
N ILE A 156 -20.73 0.02 3.34
CA ILE A 156 -21.26 1.19 2.64
C ILE A 156 -22.45 1.74 3.42
N LEU A 157 -22.30 2.93 3.99
CA LEU A 157 -23.34 3.53 4.84
C LEU A 157 -24.41 4.21 3.99
N GLY A 158 -25.68 4.00 4.35
CA GLY A 158 -26.83 4.65 3.71
C GLY A 158 -27.27 4.07 2.37
N ILE A 159 -26.60 3.01 1.88
CA ILE A 159 -26.97 2.35 0.63
C ILE A 159 -28.29 1.59 0.75
N ASP A 160 -29.15 1.73 -0.26
CA ASP A 160 -30.32 0.87 -0.40
C ASP A 160 -29.87 -0.52 -0.90
N LYS A 161 -29.73 -1.44 0.06
CA LYS A 161 -29.20 -2.80 -0.16
C LYS A 161 -30.00 -3.63 -1.17
N ASP A 162 -31.28 -3.31 -1.38
CA ASP A 162 -32.19 -4.11 -2.19
C ASP A 162 -32.16 -3.67 -3.67
N THR A 163 -31.55 -2.52 -3.97
CA THR A 163 -31.49 -1.94 -5.32
C THR A 163 -30.07 -1.73 -5.85
N VAL A 164 -29.07 -2.34 -5.20
CA VAL A 164 -27.66 -2.19 -5.58
C VAL A 164 -27.38 -2.74 -6.97
N LYS A 165 -26.67 -1.95 -7.76
CA LYS A 165 -26.11 -2.34 -9.05
C LYS A 165 -24.65 -1.91 -9.12
N ILE A 166 -23.83 -2.75 -9.72
CA ILE A 166 -22.44 -2.41 -10.04
C ILE A 166 -22.47 -1.69 -11.38
N ILE A 167 -22.00 -0.45 -11.43
CA ILE A 167 -21.79 0.28 -12.70
C ILE A 167 -20.52 -0.29 -13.33
N GLU A 168 -19.41 -0.08 -12.61
CA GLU A 168 -18.10 -0.67 -12.85
C GLU A 168 -17.28 -0.44 -11.59
N LEU A 169 -16.71 -1.49 -11.00
CA LEU A 169 -15.95 -1.31 -9.76
C LEU A 169 -14.76 -0.35 -9.98
N PRO A 170 -14.51 0.58 -9.03
CA PRO A 170 -15.12 0.66 -7.69
C PRO A 170 -16.40 1.51 -7.59
N TYR A 171 -17.05 1.87 -8.70
CA TYR A 171 -18.32 2.59 -8.74
C TYR A 171 -19.54 1.66 -8.70
N ILE A 172 -20.44 1.92 -7.77
CA ILE A 172 -21.72 1.23 -7.64
C ILE A 172 -22.84 2.25 -7.43
N GLU A 173 -24.08 1.82 -7.60
CA GLU A 173 -25.25 2.66 -7.37
C GLU A 173 -26.35 1.90 -6.63
N ASP A 174 -27.23 2.65 -6.00
CA ASP A 174 -28.56 2.18 -5.60
C ASP A 174 -29.64 2.98 -6.35
N LYS A 175 -30.92 2.82 -6.00
CA LYS A 175 -32.01 3.54 -6.67
C LYS A 175 -31.91 5.07 -6.61
N ASN A 176 -31.17 5.63 -5.65
CA ASN A 176 -31.13 7.07 -5.34
C ASN A 176 -29.74 7.70 -5.53
N ASN A 177 -28.66 6.93 -5.33
CA ASN A 177 -27.31 7.47 -5.16
C ASN A 177 -26.26 6.67 -5.94
N VAL A 178 -25.13 7.32 -6.19
CA VAL A 178 -23.91 6.71 -6.71
C VAL A 178 -22.83 6.72 -5.61
N TYR A 179 -22.01 5.69 -5.59
CA TYR A 179 -20.95 5.47 -4.62
C TYR A 179 -19.64 5.16 -5.35
N TYR A 180 -18.53 5.62 -4.77
CA TYR A 180 -17.18 5.18 -5.12
C TYR A 180 -16.59 4.48 -3.90
N ARG A 181 -16.20 3.21 -4.07
CA ARG A 181 -15.88 2.29 -2.96
C ARG A 181 -17.02 2.28 -1.94
N ASN A 182 -16.71 2.57 -0.68
CA ASN A 182 -17.67 2.60 0.41
C ASN A 182 -18.22 4.00 0.73
N LYS A 183 -17.96 4.99 -0.14
CA LYS A 183 -18.36 6.39 0.08
C LYS A 183 -19.38 6.84 -0.96
N LYS A 184 -20.45 7.50 -0.51
CA LYS A 184 -21.41 8.18 -1.38
C LYS A 184 -20.72 9.35 -2.10
N ILE A 185 -21.06 9.55 -3.37
CA ILE A 185 -20.68 10.74 -4.13
C ILE A 185 -21.73 11.82 -3.86
N GLU A 186 -21.39 12.76 -2.98
CA GLU A 186 -22.36 13.77 -2.53
C GLU A 186 -22.72 14.75 -3.66
N GLY A 187 -24.03 14.91 -3.87
CA GLY A 187 -24.58 15.81 -4.90
C GLY A 187 -24.57 15.26 -6.33
N ALA A 188 -24.19 13.99 -6.53
CA ALA A 188 -24.25 13.34 -7.84
C ALA A 188 -25.68 13.24 -8.38
N ASP A 189 -25.89 13.71 -9.61
CA ASP A 189 -27.11 13.41 -10.37
C ASP A 189 -26.99 12.01 -10.97
N LYS A 190 -27.47 11.01 -10.23
CA LYS A 190 -27.47 9.59 -10.61
C LYS A 190 -27.94 9.36 -12.06
N ASN A 191 -28.96 10.09 -12.52
CA ASN A 191 -29.57 9.83 -13.83
C ASN A 191 -28.69 10.29 -14.99
N THR A 192 -27.74 11.19 -14.74
CA THR A 192 -26.80 11.70 -15.74
C THR A 192 -25.35 11.38 -15.39
N PHE A 193 -25.12 10.56 -14.36
CA PHE A 193 -23.79 10.19 -13.93
C PHE A 193 -23.17 9.24 -14.95
N GLU A 194 -21.97 9.60 -15.40
CA GLU A 194 -21.20 8.81 -16.33
C GLU A 194 -19.73 8.76 -15.92
N LEU A 195 -19.13 7.60 -16.14
CA LEU A 195 -17.70 7.41 -15.95
C LEU A 195 -16.98 8.01 -17.17
N THR A 196 -15.94 8.79 -16.92
CA THR A 196 -15.14 9.35 -18.02
C THR A 196 -14.10 8.31 -18.42
N TYR A 197 -14.48 7.42 -19.32
CA TYR A 197 -13.59 6.39 -19.83
C TYR A 197 -12.54 6.95 -20.77
N ASP A 198 -11.33 6.42 -20.63
CA ASP A 198 -10.32 6.49 -21.67
C ASP A 198 -9.70 5.10 -21.84
N PHE A 199 -9.81 4.53 -23.04
CA PHE A 199 -9.34 3.18 -23.33
C PHE A 199 -7.81 3.08 -23.48
N LYS A 200 -7.07 4.19 -23.34
CA LYS A 200 -5.61 4.24 -23.58
C LYS A 200 -4.74 4.24 -22.32
N SER A 201 -5.30 4.31 -21.11
CA SER A 201 -4.51 4.23 -19.87
C SER A 201 -4.90 3.04 -19.00
N VAL A 202 -3.85 2.32 -18.56
CA VAL A 202 -3.91 1.12 -17.73
C VAL A 202 -4.34 1.44 -16.28
N VAL A 203 -4.44 2.74 -15.93
CA VAL A 203 -4.65 3.26 -14.57
C VAL A 203 -5.96 4.04 -14.45
N ASN A 204 -6.86 3.92 -15.42
CA ASN A 204 -8.07 4.73 -15.52
C ASN A 204 -9.19 4.15 -14.68
N ASN A 205 -9.64 4.89 -13.65
CA ASN A 205 -11.03 4.95 -13.15
C ASN A 205 -11.14 5.87 -11.92
N TYR A 206 -10.69 7.13 -12.05
CA TYR A 206 -10.80 8.11 -10.97
C TYR A 206 -11.69 9.30 -11.31
N TYR A 207 -12.02 9.54 -12.58
CA TYR A 207 -12.86 10.68 -12.94
C TYR A 207 -14.23 10.21 -13.42
N SER A 208 -15.24 10.94 -12.99
CA SER A 208 -16.61 10.79 -13.44
C SER A 208 -17.26 12.16 -13.53
N LYS A 209 -18.40 12.26 -14.18
CA LYS A 209 -19.15 13.51 -14.25
C LYS A 209 -20.64 13.25 -14.29
N ASP A 210 -21.40 14.28 -13.98
CA ASP A 210 -22.82 14.37 -14.30
C ASP A 210 -23.07 15.65 -15.09
N LYS A 211 -24.34 15.97 -15.38
CA LYS A 211 -24.68 17.17 -16.16
C LYS A 211 -24.23 18.50 -15.53
N ASN A 212 -23.94 18.51 -14.22
CA ASN A 212 -23.68 19.69 -13.41
C ASN A 212 -22.25 19.72 -12.83
N ASN A 213 -21.57 18.58 -12.69
CA ASN A 213 -20.34 18.46 -11.92
C ASN A 213 -19.35 17.46 -12.51
N VAL A 214 -18.07 17.67 -12.23
CA VAL A 214 -16.99 16.69 -12.40
C VAL A 214 -16.56 16.19 -11.03
N TYR A 215 -16.22 14.91 -10.94
CA TYR A 215 -15.78 14.25 -9.72
C TYR A 215 -14.43 13.58 -9.92
N TYR A 216 -13.61 13.61 -8.86
CA TYR A 216 -12.46 12.76 -8.67
C TYR A 216 -12.75 11.79 -7.53
N GLU A 217 -12.76 10.48 -7.80
CA GLU A 217 -13.21 9.43 -6.89
C GLU A 217 -14.64 9.73 -6.39
N ASN A 218 -14.79 10.00 -5.09
CA ASN A 218 -16.06 10.40 -4.47
C ASN A 218 -16.20 11.92 -4.23
N LYS A 219 -15.28 12.72 -4.76
CA LYS A 219 -15.12 14.15 -4.44
C LYS A 219 -15.53 15.02 -5.63
N LYS A 220 -16.41 15.98 -5.38
CA LYS A 220 -16.79 17.00 -6.39
C LYS A 220 -15.66 18.02 -6.58
N LEU A 221 -15.20 18.17 -7.82
CA LEU A 221 -14.24 19.21 -8.21
C LEU A 221 -14.96 20.55 -8.36
N LYS A 222 -14.64 21.51 -7.49
CA LYS A 222 -15.26 22.84 -7.52
C LYS A 222 -14.57 23.74 -8.52
N GLY A 223 -15.35 24.52 -9.27
CA GLY A 223 -14.81 25.52 -10.20
C GLY A 223 -14.44 25.00 -11.58
N ILE A 224 -14.62 23.70 -11.85
CA ILE A 224 -14.38 23.11 -13.16
C ILE A 224 -15.61 23.31 -14.07
N ASP A 225 -15.37 23.80 -15.28
CA ASP A 225 -16.36 23.88 -16.35
C ASP A 225 -16.60 22.48 -16.94
N VAL A 226 -17.73 21.88 -16.58
CA VAL A 226 -18.10 20.51 -16.95
C VAL A 226 -18.19 20.29 -18.46
N LYS A 227 -18.57 21.32 -19.23
CA LYS A 227 -18.76 21.22 -20.68
C LYS A 227 -17.42 21.11 -21.41
N THR A 228 -16.41 21.80 -20.91
CA THR A 228 -15.07 21.86 -21.52
C THR A 228 -14.03 21.03 -20.78
N PHE A 229 -14.42 20.37 -19.70
CA PHE A 229 -13.58 19.45 -18.94
C PHE A 229 -12.91 18.41 -19.83
N LYS A 230 -11.59 18.32 -19.69
CA LYS A 230 -10.73 17.33 -20.32
C LYS A 230 -9.74 16.81 -19.29
N LYS A 231 -9.61 15.49 -19.26
CA LYS A 231 -8.49 14.84 -18.59
C LYS A 231 -7.27 14.89 -19.51
N ILE A 232 -6.12 15.28 -18.98
CA ILE A 232 -4.86 15.19 -19.73
C ILE A 232 -4.25 13.82 -19.46
N ASN A 233 -4.26 12.99 -20.49
CA ASN A 233 -3.76 11.63 -20.38
C ASN A 233 -2.24 11.59 -20.49
N ARG A 234 -1.63 11.12 -19.41
CA ARG A 234 -0.23 10.69 -19.37
C ARG A 234 -0.21 9.24 -18.90
N LEU A 235 0.75 8.46 -19.40
CA LEU A 235 0.80 7.00 -19.22
C LEU A 235 0.69 6.53 -17.76
N VAL A 236 1.09 7.37 -16.80
CA VAL A 236 1.13 7.05 -15.36
C VAL A 236 0.45 8.07 -14.45
N ASP A 237 -0.08 9.17 -14.99
CA ASP A 237 -0.52 10.32 -14.19
C ASP A 237 -2.00 10.64 -14.38
N ASN A 238 -2.72 10.76 -13.26
CA ASN A 238 -4.15 11.14 -13.22
C ASN A 238 -4.38 12.47 -12.49
N PHE A 239 -3.33 13.28 -12.30
CA PHE A 239 -3.44 14.52 -11.52
C PHE A 239 -3.84 15.73 -12.38
N LEU A 240 -3.59 15.73 -13.69
CA LEU A 240 -3.72 16.92 -14.53
C LEU A 240 -5.04 16.93 -15.30
N ILE A 241 -5.79 18.01 -15.14
CA ILE A 241 -7.03 18.27 -15.88
C ILE A 241 -7.00 19.67 -16.50
N GLU A 242 -7.84 19.87 -17.50
CA GLU A 242 -8.02 21.13 -18.22
C GLU A 242 -9.50 21.43 -18.37
N ASP A 243 -9.86 22.71 -18.32
CA ASP A 243 -11.10 23.22 -18.86
C ASP A 243 -10.83 24.53 -19.64
N LYS A 244 -11.88 25.22 -20.09
CA LYS A 244 -11.72 26.50 -20.81
C LYS A 244 -10.97 27.60 -20.04
N ASN A 245 -10.85 27.49 -18.72
CA ASN A 245 -10.23 28.49 -17.85
C ASN A 245 -8.74 28.18 -17.60
N GLY A 246 -8.27 26.96 -17.86
CA GLY A 246 -6.85 26.61 -17.78
C GLY A 246 -6.59 25.19 -17.31
N PHE A 247 -5.38 24.97 -16.80
CA PHE A 247 -4.89 23.67 -16.31
C PHE A 247 -4.91 23.62 -14.78
N TYR A 248 -5.18 22.43 -14.24
CA TYR A 248 -5.29 22.21 -12.80
C TYR A 248 -4.64 20.89 -12.38
N ILE A 249 -3.95 20.92 -11.24
CA ILE A 249 -3.62 19.71 -10.50
C ILE A 249 -4.81 19.36 -9.61
N VAL A 250 -5.22 18.09 -9.64
CA VAL A 250 -6.21 17.51 -8.74
C VAL A 250 -5.48 16.87 -7.56
N GLU A 251 -5.79 17.36 -6.37
CA GLU A 251 -5.21 16.90 -5.11
C GLU A 251 -5.97 15.68 -4.57
N LYS A 252 -5.34 14.90 -3.67
CA LYS A 252 -5.91 13.66 -3.11
C LYS A 252 -7.26 13.88 -2.40
N ASP A 253 -7.50 15.07 -1.85
CA ASP A 253 -8.74 15.42 -1.17
C ASP A 253 -9.88 15.86 -2.13
N GLY A 254 -9.59 15.95 -3.44
CA GLY A 254 -10.49 16.41 -4.50
C GLY A 254 -10.54 17.92 -4.68
N SER A 255 -9.65 18.68 -4.03
CA SER A 255 -9.40 20.07 -4.36
C SER A 255 -8.57 20.19 -5.65
N ILE A 256 -8.50 21.41 -6.18
CA ILE A 256 -7.76 21.71 -7.40
C ILE A 256 -6.81 22.88 -7.18
N ALA A 257 -5.60 22.77 -7.72
CA ALA A 257 -4.61 23.83 -7.76
C ALA A 257 -4.46 24.32 -9.21
N PRO A 258 -4.87 25.55 -9.55
CA PRO A 258 -4.67 26.11 -10.88
C PRO A 258 -3.17 26.28 -11.16
N ILE A 259 -2.80 26.06 -12.43
CA ILE A 259 -1.41 26.16 -12.89
C ILE A 259 -1.28 27.34 -13.85
N ASP A 260 -0.27 28.18 -13.66
CA ASP A 260 0.13 29.18 -14.66
C ASP A 260 1.05 28.53 -15.70
N GLY A 261 0.53 28.30 -16.91
CA GLY A 261 1.29 27.73 -18.01
C GLY A 261 2.44 28.60 -18.52
N LYS A 262 2.62 29.83 -18.01
CA LYS A 262 3.80 30.66 -18.28
C LYS A 262 4.98 30.32 -17.37
N GLU A 263 4.71 29.82 -16.16
CA GLU A 263 5.73 29.49 -15.17
C GLU A 263 6.11 28.01 -15.19
N VAL A 264 5.20 27.16 -15.67
CA VAL A 264 5.31 25.71 -15.62
C VAL A 264 5.22 25.14 -17.02
N ASP A 265 6.19 24.30 -17.37
CA ASP A 265 6.15 23.53 -18.62
C ASP A 265 5.09 22.43 -18.49
N ILE A 266 3.84 22.77 -18.85
CA ILE A 266 2.70 21.87 -18.75
C ILE A 266 2.92 20.60 -19.56
N GLU A 267 3.60 20.67 -20.71
CA GLU A 267 3.84 19.54 -21.61
C GLU A 267 4.71 18.47 -20.97
N ASN A 268 5.74 18.88 -20.23
CA ASN A 268 6.69 18.00 -19.54
C ASN A 268 6.38 17.78 -18.05
N LEU A 269 5.33 18.42 -17.52
CA LEU A 269 4.95 18.26 -16.11
C LEU A 269 4.53 16.81 -15.81
N SER A 270 5.18 16.15 -14.86
CA SER A 270 4.82 14.79 -14.44
C SER A 270 4.87 14.67 -12.93
N GLN A 271 4.18 13.67 -12.41
CA GLN A 271 4.26 13.32 -11.00
C GLN A 271 5.54 12.52 -10.78
N LEU A 272 6.32 12.87 -9.76
CA LEU A 272 7.57 12.17 -9.50
C LEU A 272 7.35 10.69 -9.14
N ALA A 273 6.25 10.41 -8.45
CA ALA A 273 5.74 9.08 -8.22
C ALA A 273 4.22 9.10 -8.11
N ILE A 274 3.57 8.00 -8.51
CA ILE A 274 2.11 7.87 -8.56
C ILE A 274 1.48 8.26 -7.21
N LYS A 275 0.49 9.16 -7.26
CA LYS A 275 -0.28 9.66 -6.10
C LYS A 275 0.56 10.39 -5.03
N THR A 276 1.70 10.96 -5.38
CA THR A 276 2.48 11.85 -4.48
C THR A 276 2.23 13.33 -4.74
N ASN A 277 2.32 14.17 -3.71
CA ASN A 277 2.31 15.63 -3.87
C ASN A 277 3.64 16.22 -4.44
N LEU A 278 4.37 15.45 -5.26
CA LEU A 278 5.64 15.86 -5.86
C LEU A 278 5.52 15.82 -7.38
N TYR A 279 5.84 16.96 -8.01
CA TYR A 279 5.77 17.14 -9.45
C TYR A 279 7.10 17.65 -9.96
N HIS A 280 7.37 17.43 -11.23
CA HIS A 280 8.52 18.02 -11.88
C HIS A 280 8.23 18.27 -13.36
N ASP A 281 8.91 19.25 -13.92
CA ASP A 281 9.07 19.38 -15.36
C ASP A 281 10.55 19.08 -15.72
N LYS A 282 11.01 19.56 -16.88
CA LYS A 282 12.40 19.38 -17.32
C LYS A 282 13.42 20.17 -16.50
N ASP A 283 13.01 21.25 -15.85
CA ASP A 283 13.91 22.23 -15.22
C ASP A 283 13.75 22.30 -13.70
N SER A 284 12.58 21.97 -13.18
CA SER A 284 12.18 22.29 -11.81
C SER A 284 11.35 21.19 -11.15
N MET A 285 11.38 21.16 -9.81
CA MET A 285 10.49 20.35 -9.00
C MET A 285 9.49 21.25 -8.27
N TYR A 286 8.31 20.70 -8.00
CA TYR A 286 7.19 21.41 -7.41
C TYR A 286 6.43 20.52 -6.42
N PHE A 287 5.67 21.17 -5.54
CA PHE A 287 4.68 20.54 -4.68
C PHE A 287 3.45 21.46 -4.57
N VAL A 288 2.28 20.91 -4.26
CA VAL A 288 1.11 21.74 -3.99
C VAL A 288 1.04 22.10 -2.51
N LYS A 289 0.88 23.39 -2.22
CA LYS A 289 0.64 23.92 -0.87
C LYS A 289 -0.48 24.96 -0.94
N ASN A 290 -1.51 24.79 -0.12
CA ASN A 290 -2.67 25.69 -0.08
C ASN A 290 -3.31 25.89 -1.47
N HIS A 291 -3.53 24.80 -2.21
CA HIS A 291 -4.10 24.80 -3.56
C HIS A 291 -3.30 25.64 -4.58
N LYS A 292 -1.99 25.74 -4.39
CA LYS A 292 -1.06 26.40 -5.31
C LYS A 292 0.14 25.52 -5.57
N LEU A 293 0.54 25.43 -6.83
CA LEU A 293 1.79 24.76 -7.21
C LEU A 293 2.98 25.66 -6.84
N VAL A 294 3.87 25.16 -5.99
CA VAL A 294 5.02 25.90 -5.46
C VAL A 294 6.28 25.24 -5.96
N LYS A 295 7.17 26.03 -6.58
CA LYS A 295 8.50 25.59 -7.00
C LYS A 295 9.38 25.33 -5.77
N ILE A 296 10.02 24.17 -5.73
CA ILE A 296 10.89 23.75 -4.64
C ILE A 296 12.27 24.38 -4.82
N LYS A 297 12.76 25.04 -3.77
CA LYS A 297 14.12 25.59 -3.71
C LYS A 297 15.13 24.50 -3.38
N ASP A 298 16.35 24.68 -3.88
CA ASP A 298 17.48 23.76 -3.63
C ASP A 298 17.17 22.32 -4.03
N ALA A 299 16.24 22.14 -4.98
CA ALA A 299 15.89 20.84 -5.49
C ALA A 299 17.08 20.25 -6.26
N PRO A 300 17.39 18.96 -6.05
CA PRO A 300 18.41 18.34 -6.86
C PRO A 300 17.95 18.31 -8.33
N LYS A 301 18.89 18.42 -9.28
CA LYS A 301 18.56 18.38 -10.72
C LYS A 301 17.64 17.20 -11.04
N VAL A 302 16.56 17.45 -11.78
CA VAL A 302 15.64 16.40 -12.20
C VAL A 302 16.39 15.38 -13.06
N ASP A 303 16.39 14.13 -12.63
CA ASP A 303 16.94 12.98 -13.35
C ASP A 303 16.02 11.79 -13.08
N PRO A 304 15.03 11.53 -13.96
CA PRO A 304 14.03 10.48 -13.74
C PRO A 304 14.60 9.07 -13.57
N TYR A 305 15.85 8.81 -13.98
CA TYR A 305 16.47 7.50 -13.86
C TYR A 305 17.10 7.24 -12.49
N ASN A 306 17.49 8.30 -11.79
CA ASN A 306 18.23 8.22 -10.53
C ASN A 306 17.56 8.99 -9.39
N LEU A 307 16.31 9.40 -9.58
CA LEU A 307 15.49 10.11 -8.61
C LEU A 307 14.31 9.21 -8.24
N SER A 308 14.16 8.90 -6.95
CA SER A 308 13.05 8.10 -6.44
C SER A 308 12.49 8.68 -5.15
N THR A 309 11.25 8.34 -4.83
CA THR A 309 10.57 8.78 -3.61
C THR A 309 10.53 7.65 -2.60
N TYR A 310 10.84 7.95 -1.34
CA TYR A 310 10.47 7.08 -0.22
C TYR A 310 9.01 7.36 0.22
N ASN A 311 8.65 8.64 0.27
CA ASN A 311 7.28 9.14 0.43
C ASN A 311 7.22 10.60 -0.08
N GLU A 312 6.16 11.36 0.23
CA GLU A 312 6.01 12.76 -0.21
C GLU A 312 7.03 13.73 0.42
N LYS A 313 7.70 13.31 1.51
CA LYS A 313 8.64 14.13 2.28
C LYS A 313 10.09 13.77 2.01
N TYR A 314 10.38 12.52 1.65
CA TYR A 314 11.74 12.03 1.49
C TYR A 314 11.96 11.48 0.08
N ILE A 315 13.01 11.97 -0.58
CA ILE A 315 13.46 11.51 -1.89
C ILE A 315 14.89 10.98 -1.81
N ASN A 316 15.24 10.10 -2.73
CA ASN A 316 16.60 9.67 -2.98
C ASN A 316 17.05 10.20 -4.34
N LYS A 317 18.25 10.75 -4.40
CA LYS A 317 18.95 10.93 -5.66
C LYS A 317 20.42 10.52 -5.55
N TYR A 318 20.85 9.57 -6.37
CA TYR A 318 22.22 9.04 -6.36
C TYR A 318 22.73 8.74 -4.94
N ASP A 319 21.94 7.99 -4.17
CA ASP A 319 22.24 7.63 -2.77
C ASP A 319 22.26 8.77 -1.76
N VAL A 320 21.85 9.96 -2.18
CA VAL A 320 21.65 11.10 -1.28
C VAL A 320 20.18 11.22 -0.95
N VAL A 321 19.87 11.18 0.34
CA VAL A 321 18.51 11.40 0.83
C VAL A 321 18.27 12.89 1.05
N TYR A 322 17.14 13.38 0.56
CA TYR A 322 16.67 14.74 0.79
C TYR A 322 15.32 14.70 1.52
N TYR A 323 15.11 15.70 2.38
CA TYR A 323 13.86 15.96 3.06
C TYR A 323 13.23 17.25 2.54
N LEU A 324 11.96 17.20 2.13
CA LEU A 324 11.19 18.38 1.75
C LEU A 324 10.66 19.07 3.01
N ASP A 325 11.24 20.22 3.33
CA ASP A 325 10.68 21.12 4.31
C ASP A 325 9.58 21.96 3.64
N THR A 326 8.31 21.57 3.84
CA THR A 326 7.18 22.25 3.20
C THR A 326 6.94 23.66 3.74
N ASP A 327 7.48 24.01 4.91
CA ASP A 327 7.36 25.36 5.47
C ASP A 327 8.34 26.32 4.79
N GLU A 328 9.57 25.87 4.57
CA GLU A 328 10.58 26.61 3.82
C GLU A 328 10.44 26.50 2.29
N GLY A 329 9.71 25.46 1.82
CA GLY A 329 9.56 25.15 0.41
C GLY A 329 10.88 24.71 -0.24
N ALA A 330 11.72 23.99 0.50
CA ALA A 330 13.08 23.65 0.09
C ALA A 330 13.45 22.20 0.44
N PHE A 331 14.30 21.58 -0.39
CA PHE A 331 14.91 20.30 -0.04
C PHE A 331 16.14 20.51 0.85
N LYS A 332 16.23 19.72 1.90
CA LYS A 332 17.38 19.65 2.81
C LYS A 332 18.07 18.31 2.65
N LYS A 333 19.37 18.33 2.40
CA LYS A 333 20.18 17.11 2.32
C LYS A 333 20.38 16.49 3.70
N LEU A 334 20.14 15.19 3.82
CA LEU A 334 20.37 14.42 5.05
C LEU A 334 21.78 13.84 5.02
N GLU A 335 22.75 14.58 5.56
CA GLU A 335 24.18 14.19 5.55
C GLU A 335 24.51 12.87 6.25
N LYS A 336 23.62 12.37 7.13
CA LYS A 336 23.81 11.14 7.90
C LYS A 336 22.93 9.98 7.44
N ALA A 337 22.14 10.16 6.39
CA ALA A 337 21.24 9.11 5.91
C ALA A 337 22.00 8.16 4.99
N GLU A 338 22.02 6.88 5.33
CA GLU A 338 22.48 5.82 4.43
C GLU A 338 21.30 5.33 3.57
N SER A 339 21.27 5.71 2.29
CA SER A 339 20.17 5.43 1.35
C SER A 339 19.71 3.97 1.31
N HIS A 340 20.67 3.05 1.38
CA HIS A 340 20.46 1.61 1.23
C HIS A 340 19.70 0.98 2.39
N GLU A 341 19.68 1.65 3.54
CA GLU A 341 18.95 1.21 4.74
C GLU A 341 17.96 2.28 5.20
N PHE A 342 17.58 3.19 4.28
CA PHE A 342 16.65 4.28 4.57
C PHE A 342 15.22 3.86 4.32
N ARG A 343 14.33 4.18 5.28
CA ARG A 343 12.90 3.94 5.21
C ARG A 343 12.16 5.18 5.69
N ALA A 344 11.15 5.60 4.93
CA ALA A 344 10.17 6.59 5.38
C ALA A 344 8.86 5.88 5.71
N TYR A 345 8.14 6.36 6.73
CA TYR A 345 6.99 5.65 7.26
C TYR A 345 5.68 6.31 6.86
N GLY A 346 4.97 5.69 5.91
CA GLY A 346 3.69 6.19 5.40
C GLY A 346 3.78 7.64 4.90
N ASP A 347 2.69 8.38 5.03
CA ASP A 347 2.63 9.83 4.79
C ASP A 347 2.94 10.61 6.07
N THR A 348 4.08 10.31 6.70
CA THR A 348 4.53 11.01 7.92
C THR A 348 5.90 11.66 7.73
N GLU A 349 6.25 12.49 8.71
CA GLU A 349 7.54 13.19 8.80
C GLU A 349 8.65 12.30 9.38
N TYR A 350 8.34 11.05 9.76
CA TYR A 350 9.28 10.11 10.36
C TYR A 350 9.98 9.23 9.33
N ALA A 351 11.28 9.02 9.55
CA ALA A 351 12.08 8.11 8.77
C ALA A 351 13.16 7.45 9.64
N LYS A 352 13.76 6.38 9.14
CA LYS A 352 14.84 5.64 9.80
C LYS A 352 15.92 5.34 8.78
N GLY A 353 17.17 5.61 9.14
CA GLY A 353 18.35 5.08 8.47
C GLY A 353 18.98 3.96 9.29
N ARG A 354 20.21 3.57 8.96
CA ARG A 354 20.91 2.44 9.61
C ARG A 354 21.13 2.63 11.11
N ARG A 355 21.47 3.86 11.51
CA ARG A 355 21.86 4.19 12.90
C ARG A 355 21.10 5.37 13.50
N ASN A 356 20.18 5.95 12.75
CA ASN A 356 19.49 7.18 13.15
C ASN A 356 18.00 7.08 12.83
N VAL A 357 17.19 7.65 13.71
CA VAL A 357 15.78 7.97 13.44
C VAL A 357 15.71 9.45 13.13
N TYR A 358 14.85 9.82 12.19
CA TYR A 358 14.65 11.18 11.72
C TYR A 358 13.20 11.59 11.95
N PHE A 359 13.01 12.85 12.33
CA PHE A 359 11.71 13.53 12.33
C PHE A 359 11.90 14.91 11.69
N LYS A 360 11.11 15.21 10.66
CA LYS A 360 11.23 16.43 9.86
C LYS A 360 12.67 16.68 9.36
N GLY A 361 13.29 15.64 8.82
CA GLY A 361 14.67 15.66 8.31
C GLY A 361 15.78 15.81 9.36
N LYS A 362 15.47 15.89 10.66
CA LYS A 362 16.45 16.03 11.75
C LYS A 362 16.56 14.75 12.57
N VAL A 363 17.75 14.46 13.11
CA VAL A 363 17.95 13.29 13.99
C VAL A 363 17.09 13.42 15.26
N LEU A 364 16.23 12.43 15.48
CA LEU A 364 15.33 12.36 16.62
C LEU A 364 16.08 11.79 17.84
N THR A 365 16.48 12.67 18.75
CA THR A 365 17.26 12.28 19.93
C THR A 365 16.39 11.46 20.90
N GLY A 366 16.97 10.36 21.41
CA GLY A 366 16.30 9.47 22.37
C GLY A 366 15.42 8.38 21.75
N ALA A 367 15.29 8.34 20.42
CA ALA A 367 14.64 7.24 19.73
C ALA A 367 15.54 6.01 19.65
N ASP A 368 14.98 4.84 19.96
CA ASP A 368 15.71 3.58 19.83
C ASP A 368 15.67 3.11 18.36
N TYR A 369 16.73 3.43 17.61
CA TYR A 369 16.79 3.13 16.17
C TYR A 369 16.59 1.64 15.87
N ALA A 370 17.05 0.74 16.74
CA ALA A 370 16.98 -0.70 16.51
C ALA A 370 15.53 -1.19 16.49
N SER A 371 14.69 -0.72 17.41
CA SER A 371 13.28 -1.11 17.53
C SER A 371 12.28 -0.14 16.90
N PHE A 372 12.74 1.00 16.37
CA PHE A 372 11.88 1.98 15.71
C PHE A 372 11.28 1.41 14.42
N ASP A 373 9.94 1.41 14.34
CA ASP A 373 9.19 0.91 13.20
C ASP A 373 7.75 1.43 13.16
N MET A 374 7.05 1.21 12.04
CA MET A 374 5.61 1.42 11.91
C MET A 374 4.87 0.10 11.97
N LYS A 375 4.03 -0.10 12.99
CA LYS A 375 3.32 -1.37 13.20
C LYS A 375 1.81 -1.21 13.18
N TYR A 376 1.12 -2.18 12.62
CA TYR A 376 -0.33 -2.19 12.60
C TYR A 376 -0.91 -2.64 13.94
N ASN A 377 -1.82 -1.85 14.51
CA ASN A 377 -2.57 -2.20 15.71
C ASN A 377 -3.97 -2.70 15.33
N HIS A 378 -4.16 -4.02 15.36
CA HIS A 378 -5.42 -4.69 15.01
C HIS A 378 -6.61 -4.32 15.91
N GLU A 379 -6.37 -3.93 17.16
CA GLU A 379 -7.45 -3.58 18.11
C GLU A 379 -7.96 -2.17 17.88
N LYS A 380 -7.04 -1.24 17.61
CA LYS A 380 -7.34 0.19 17.39
C LYS A 380 -7.63 0.52 15.93
N ASP A 381 -7.33 -0.39 15.01
CA ASP A 381 -7.44 -0.20 13.56
C ASP A 381 -6.64 1.03 13.08
N VAL A 382 -5.36 1.09 13.47
CA VAL A 382 -4.43 2.19 13.16
C VAL A 382 -3.01 1.66 12.99
N TYR A 383 -2.15 2.42 12.31
CA TYR A 383 -0.70 2.21 12.36
C TYR A 383 -0.08 3.06 13.48
N GLU A 384 0.84 2.48 14.24
CA GLU A 384 1.60 3.17 15.29
C GLU A 384 3.06 3.28 14.85
N ILE A 385 3.58 4.51 14.77
CA ILE A 385 5.02 4.76 14.66
C ILE A 385 5.58 4.72 16.08
N ARG A 386 6.43 3.74 16.36
CA ARG A 386 6.84 3.41 17.73
C ARG A 386 8.25 2.84 17.79
N ASP A 387 8.83 2.88 18.98
CA ASP A 387 9.97 2.04 19.34
C ASP A 387 9.62 1.20 20.57
N LYS A 388 10.60 0.49 21.15
CA LYS A 388 10.40 -0.32 22.36
C LYS A 388 10.02 0.50 23.60
N ASN A 389 10.30 1.80 23.60
CA ASN A 389 10.11 2.68 24.76
C ASN A 389 8.77 3.43 24.68
N LYS A 390 8.31 3.84 23.49
CA LYS A 390 7.08 4.63 23.34
C LYS A 390 6.49 4.61 21.92
N ILE A 391 5.25 5.12 21.82
CA ILE A 391 4.57 5.46 20.56
C ILE A 391 4.77 6.95 20.28
N TYR A 392 5.20 7.29 19.07
CA TYR A 392 5.45 8.65 18.59
C TYR A 392 4.25 9.25 17.89
N GLU A 393 3.60 8.48 17.03
CA GLU A 393 2.45 8.90 16.23
C GLU A 393 1.50 7.73 15.99
N THR A 394 0.22 8.02 15.85
CA THR A 394 -0.80 7.06 15.44
C THR A 394 -1.45 7.55 14.15
N VAL A 395 -1.32 6.77 13.09
CA VAL A 395 -1.78 7.07 11.73
C VAL A 395 -3.03 6.27 11.45
N LYS A 396 -4.11 6.96 11.08
CA LYS A 396 -5.36 6.31 10.66
C LYS A 396 -5.19 5.68 9.29
N ILE A 397 -5.96 4.63 9.05
CA ILE A 397 -6.04 3.98 7.75
C ILE A 397 -7.07 4.72 6.91
N ASP A 398 -6.68 5.17 5.72
CA ASP A 398 -7.59 5.82 4.75
C ASP A 398 -8.63 4.86 4.15
#